data_AF-A0A2S9G645-F1
#
_entry.id   AF-A0A2S9G645-F1
#
_cell.length_a   1.000
_cell.length_b   1.000
_cell.length_c   1.000
_cell.angle_alpha   90.00
_cell.angle_beta   90.00
_cell.angle_gamma   90.00
#
_symmetry.space_group_name_H-M   'P 1'
#
loop_
_entity.id
_entity.type
_entity.pdbx_description
1 polymer ?
#
loop_
_entity_poly.entity_id
_entity_poly.type
_entity_poly.pdbx_seq_one_letter_code
_entity_poly.pdbx_strand_id
1 'polypeptide(L)'
;ASGDPVGDPKAWPQAIEAWLKLCETYGWAPGVMGASSTAAQAVREAGLNALQLGDEAILHPDDFRLSGPDMRTVRQAVTRAKRSG
;
A
#
# COMPACT_ATOMS: atom_id res chain seq x y z
N ALA A 1 6.41 -11.32 1.01
CA ALA A 1 5.50 -10.60 1.93
C ALA A 1 4.59 -9.66 1.12
N SER A 2 3.49 -9.22 1.72
CA SER A 2 2.56 -8.27 1.11
C SER A 2 2.37 -7.08 2.05
N GLY A 3 2.42 -5.87 1.50
CA GLY A 3 2.28 -4.64 2.26
C GLY A 3 3.42 -4.38 3.24
N ASP A 4 3.16 -3.45 4.16
CA ASP A 4 4.10 -3.00 5.17
C ASP A 4 4.19 -3.99 6.34
N PRO A 5 5.33 -4.07 7.05
CA PRO A 5 5.36 -4.71 8.35
C PRO A 5 4.32 -4.09 9.29
N VAL A 6 3.59 -4.92 10.01
CA VAL A 6 2.55 -4.46 10.95
C VAL A 6 3.20 -4.11 12.29
N GLY A 7 2.83 -2.95 12.86
CA GLY A 7 3.28 -2.50 14.18
C GLY A 7 4.10 -1.21 14.14
N ASP A 8 4.79 -0.90 15.24
CA ASP A 8 5.62 0.30 15.36
C ASP A 8 6.73 0.30 14.29
N PRO A 9 6.82 1.34 13.43
CA PRO A 9 7.90 1.49 12.45
C PRO A 9 9.31 1.35 13.01
N LYS A 10 9.52 1.67 14.29
CA LYS A 10 10.83 1.50 14.95
C LYS A 10 11.25 0.03 15.07
N ALA A 11 10.29 -0.89 15.10
CA ALA A 11 10.54 -2.32 15.17
C ALA A 11 10.73 -2.97 13.78
N TRP A 12 10.42 -2.25 12.70
CA TRP A 12 10.47 -2.81 11.34
C TRP A 12 11.84 -3.32 10.92
N PRO A 13 12.98 -2.65 11.20
CA PRO A 13 14.30 -3.17 10.82
C PRO A 13 14.56 -4.58 11.38
N GLN A 14 14.21 -4.81 12.65
CA GLN A 14 14.37 -6.12 13.29
C GLN A 14 13.43 -7.17 12.68
N ALA A 15 12.18 -6.79 12.39
CA ALA A 15 11.20 -7.68 11.77
C ALA A 15 11.63 -8.08 10.34
N ILE A 16 12.15 -7.13 9.55
CA ILE A 16 12.66 -7.36 8.20
C ILE A 16 13.87 -8.29 8.26
N GLU A 17 14.84 -8.03 9.15
CA GLU A 17 16.03 -8.88 9.31
C GLU A 17 15.65 -10.33 9.66
N ALA A 18 14.72 -10.52 10.60
CA ALA A 18 14.24 -11.84 10.98
C ALA A 18 13.57 -12.57 9.79
N TRP A 19 12.78 -11.83 9.00
CA TRP A 19 12.15 -12.37 7.79
C TRP A 19 13.17 -12.75 6.71
N LEU A 20 14.21 -11.95 6.49
CA LEU A 20 15.26 -12.27 5.52
C LEU A 20 16.05 -13.52 5.92
N LYS A 21 16.37 -13.68 7.21
CA LYS A 21 16.99 -14.91 7.74
C LYS A 21 16.13 -16.15 7.51
N LEU A 22 14.81 -16.01 7.65
CA LEU A 22 13.87 -17.08 7.33
C LEU A 22 13.93 -17.46 5.85
N CYS A 23 13.89 -16.46 4.95
CA CYS A 23 14.02 -16.70 3.52
C CYS A 23 15.35 -17.40 3.18
N GLU A 24 16.46 -16.96 3.77
CA GLU A 24 17.77 -17.59 3.60
C GLU A 24 17.76 -19.06 4.07
N THR A 25 17.19 -19.33 5.25
CA THR A 25 17.11 -20.68 5.84
C THR A 25 16.41 -21.67 4.91
N TYR A 26 15.39 -21.22 4.18
CA TYR A 26 14.62 -22.03 3.25
C TYR A 26 15.02 -21.87 1.77
N GLY A 27 16.05 -21.06 1.48
CA GLY A 27 16.50 -20.78 0.10
C GLY A 27 15.49 -20.02 -0.75
N TRP A 28 14.59 -19.24 -0.15
CA TRP A 28 13.59 -18.44 -0.85
C TRP A 28 14.14 -17.10 -1.30
N ALA A 29 13.75 -16.66 -2.49
CA ALA A 29 13.98 -15.29 -2.93
C ALA A 29 13.01 -14.34 -2.20
N PRO A 30 13.49 -13.40 -1.37
CA PRO A 30 12.62 -12.46 -0.67
C PRO A 30 12.05 -11.42 -1.65
N GLY A 31 10.77 -11.09 -1.47
CA GLY A 31 10.09 -10.04 -2.23
C GLY A 31 8.91 -9.48 -1.44
N VAL A 32 8.66 -8.18 -1.58
CA VAL A 32 7.54 -7.48 -0.95
C VAL A 32 6.70 -6.82 -2.04
N MET A 33 5.41 -7.15 -2.08
CA MET A 33 4.45 -6.57 -3.02
C MET A 33 3.56 -5.56 -2.30
N GLY A 34 3.35 -4.39 -2.90
CA GLY A 34 2.47 -3.35 -2.35
C GLY A 34 3.00 -2.69 -1.08
N ALA A 35 4.33 -2.62 -0.90
CA ALA A 35 4.92 -1.82 0.16
C ALA A 35 4.64 -0.34 -0.08
N SER A 36 4.26 0.38 0.98
CA SER A 36 4.25 1.84 0.97
C SER A 36 5.65 2.39 0.72
N SER A 37 5.75 3.67 0.41
CA SER A 37 7.05 4.35 0.25
C SER A 37 7.93 4.22 1.50
N THR A 38 7.34 4.30 2.68
CA THR A 38 8.04 4.17 3.97
C THR A 38 8.59 2.76 4.18
N ALA A 39 7.78 1.72 3.96
CA ALA A 39 8.25 0.34 4.10
C ALA A 39 9.25 -0.04 3.00
N ALA A 40 9.06 0.45 1.77
CA ALA A 40 10.01 0.26 0.68
C ALA A 40 11.39 0.85 1.01
N GLN A 41 11.45 1.97 1.76
CA GLN A 41 12.70 2.51 2.28
C GLN A 41 13.34 1.57 3.31
N ALA A 42 12.59 1.11 4.30
CA ALA A 42 13.11 0.21 5.34
C ALA A 42 13.64 -1.11 4.76
N VAL A 43 12.92 -1.68 3.79
CA VAL A 43 13.33 -2.91 3.10
C VAL A 43 14.56 -2.68 2.21
N ARG A 44 14.71 -1.49 1.61
CA ARG A 44 15.91 -1.10 0.89
C ARG A 44 17.15 -0.98 1.78
N GLU A 45 16.98 -0.40 2.96
CA GLU A 45 18.06 -0.32 3.96
C GLU A 45 18.51 -1.72 4.43
N ALA A 46 17.63 -2.71 4.36
CA ALA A 46 17.94 -4.12 4.60
C ALA A 46 18.55 -4.85 3.38
N GLY A 47 18.85 -4.15 2.29
CA GLY A 47 19.59 -4.68 1.14
C GLY A 47 18.76 -5.14 -0.06
N LEU A 48 17.44 -4.91 -0.07
CA LEU A 48 16.60 -5.19 -1.24
C LEU A 48 16.53 -3.97 -2.16
N ASN A 49 16.13 -4.20 -3.41
CA ASN A 49 15.79 -3.10 -4.32
C ASN A 49 14.28 -2.83 -4.28
N ALA A 50 13.88 -1.56 -4.40
CA ALA A 50 12.49 -1.18 -4.54
C ALA A 50 12.19 -0.72 -5.96
N LEU A 51 11.06 -1.15 -6.51
CA LEU A 51 10.54 -0.75 -7.81
C LEU A 51 9.14 -0.16 -7.62
N GLN A 52 8.87 0.99 -8.23
CA GLN A 52 7.53 1.59 -8.20
C GLN A 52 6.58 0.73 -9.04
N LEU A 53 5.52 0.20 -8.40
CA LEU A 53 4.52 -0.63 -9.06
C LEU A 53 3.35 0.21 -9.60
N GLY A 54 2.97 1.27 -8.89
CA GLY A 54 1.86 2.16 -9.21
C GLY A 54 1.47 3.01 -8.01
N ASP A 55 0.48 3.88 -8.20
CA ASP A 55 -0.01 4.78 -7.16
C ASP A 55 -1.37 4.31 -6.64
N GLU A 56 -1.52 4.32 -5.32
CA GLU A 56 -2.80 4.00 -4.68
C GLU A 56 -3.68 5.25 -4.61
N ALA A 57 -4.95 5.11 -5.01
CA ALA A 57 -5.93 6.19 -4.89
C ALA A 57 -6.56 6.17 -3.49
N ILE A 58 -6.02 6.98 -2.59
CA ILE A 58 -6.53 7.10 -1.21
C ILE A 58 -7.61 8.20 -1.13
N LEU A 59 -8.77 7.86 -0.57
CA LEU A 59 -9.83 8.82 -0.22
C LEU A 59 -9.81 9.08 1.28
N HIS A 60 -9.81 10.35 1.67
CA HIS A 60 -9.97 10.77 3.06
C HIS A 60 -11.46 11.01 3.35
N PRO A 61 -12.16 10.12 4.07
CA PRO A 61 -13.62 10.17 4.16
C PRO A 61 -14.16 11.43 4.84
N ASP A 62 -13.40 11.99 5.79
CA ASP A 62 -13.79 13.17 6.55
C ASP A 62 -13.93 14.42 5.66
N ASP A 63 -13.09 14.50 4.62
CA ASP A 63 -13.05 15.60 3.67
C ASP A 63 -13.73 15.26 2.34
N PHE A 64 -14.03 13.98 2.09
CA PHE A 64 -14.60 13.53 0.83
C PHE A 64 -16.08 13.95 0.72
N ARG A 65 -16.38 14.80 -0.27
CA ARG A 65 -17.74 15.28 -0.55
C ARG A 65 -18.06 15.05 -2.01
N LEU A 66 -19.21 14.42 -2.28
CA LEU A 66 -19.75 14.32 -3.66
C LEU A 66 -20.38 15.62 -4.16
N SER A 67 -20.51 16.66 -3.33
CA SER A 67 -21.00 17.98 -3.73
C SER A 67 -19.93 18.75 -4.52
N GLY A 68 -20.34 19.77 -5.28
CA GLY A 68 -19.42 20.61 -6.06
C GLY A 68 -19.32 20.24 -7.55
N PRO A 69 -18.78 21.15 -8.38
CA PRO A 69 -18.73 20.95 -9.83
C PRO A 69 -17.84 19.76 -10.25
N ASP A 70 -16.70 19.55 -9.60
CA ASP A 70 -15.72 18.52 -9.99
C ASP A 70 -16.26 17.09 -9.83
N MET A 71 -17.15 16.88 -8.86
CA MET A 71 -17.79 15.59 -8.62
C MET A 71 -19.01 15.31 -9.50
N ARG A 72 -19.30 16.17 -10.51
CA ARG A 72 -20.48 16.02 -11.38
C ARG A 72 -20.54 14.66 -12.06
N THR A 73 -19.44 14.20 -12.65
CA THR A 73 -19.37 12.91 -13.36
C THR A 73 -19.62 11.75 -12.41
N VAL A 74 -19.02 11.78 -11.22
CA VAL A 74 -19.23 10.76 -10.18
C VAL A 74 -20.69 10.75 -9.71
N ARG A 75 -21.29 11.92 -9.43
CA ARG A 75 -22.72 12.02 -9.07
C ARG A 75 -23.62 11.46 -10.16
N GLN A 76 -23.37 11.79 -11.43
CA GLN A 76 -24.18 11.28 -12.55
C GLN A 76 -24.09 9.76 -12.65
N ALA A 77 -22.89 9.18 -12.48
CA ALA A 77 -22.70 7.73 -12.44
C ALA A 77 -23.47 7.08 -11.28
N VAL A 78 -23.40 7.66 -10.07
CA VAL A 78 -24.16 7.19 -8.90
C VAL A 78 -25.68 7.27 -9.14
N THR A 79 -26.19 8.39 -9.67
CA THR A 79 -27.63 8.53 -9.99
C THR A 79 -28.08 7.52 -11.05
N ARG A 80 -27.26 7.25 -12.07
CA ARG A 80 -27.56 6.23 -13.08
C ARG A 80 -27.64 4.85 -12.45
N ALA A 81 -26.63 4.46 -11.67
CA ALA A 81 -26.60 3.17 -10.98
C ALA A 81 -27.81 2.97 -10.06
N LYS A 82 -28.26 4.02 -9.37
CA LYS A 82 -29.48 3.99 -8.53
C LYS A 82 -30.77 3.82 -9.33
N ARG A 83 -30.85 4.33 -10.56
CA ARG A 83 -32.04 4.19 -11.43
C ARG A 83 -32.13 2.84 -12.12
N SER A 84 -31.01 2.15 -12.27
CA SER A 84 -30.95 0.78 -12.77
C SER A 84 -31.21 -0.28 -11.69
N GLY A 85 -31.50 0.15 -10.46
CA GLY A 85 -31.99 -0.69 -9.36
C GLY A 85 -33.50 -0.58 -9.23
#